data_AF-A0A813I219-F1
#
_entry.id   AF-A0A813I219-F1
#
_cell.length_a   1.000
_cell.length_b   1.000
_cell.length_c   1.000
_cell.angle_alpha   90.00
_cell.angle_beta   90.00
_cell.angle_gamma   90.00
#
_symmetry.space_group_name_H-M   'P 1'
#
loop_
_entity.id
_entity.type
_entity.pdbx_description
1 polymer ?
#
loop_
_entity_poly.entity_id
_entity_poly.type
_entity_poly.pdbx_seq_one_letter_code
_entity_poly.pdbx_strand_id
1 'polypeptide(L)'
;MADKKDVASDPRALWLLRRVCCVFAVRRDKIDKFLQQFWADEQSCRALNTFLQEVEVPVIFFHHTSSGETCTAAVGDLPNLAQMKKKVLACVRTLPEAEIELEPGKRPRVVLVEFSKNMMDVINSYCHSVYLSVLMNPANQKGWSDLISRDLIDKFHSYLASLHVTAGLMRGQTLLPLPPREAVLDSTPGGGGVVASKQGPGPGSSATATSTSKDRVHVLEGAVVTWTKQVRYVLKQEPEHVFKDGKHPEPCAELQFWRSRASNLNSIHAQLQMEGVKRVLRFLEANKSTYVAPFSRKEVEDAREEANDNVRFLKTLEGHINTLLSETADFDELDRIFDIVFHVLLLIWRYSKYYNTLSRISVLIRQICNSLIAQATRFISGSSVFEMIAAGEARLPKTPPYNKQTTLQITTNQKQNNH
;
A
#
# COMPACT_ATOMS: atom_id res chain seq x y z
N MET A 1 34.23 23.40 -14.85
CA MET A 1 33.07 23.93 -14.08
C MET A 1 32.48 25.05 -14.91
N ALA A 2 31.26 24.90 -15.44
CA ALA A 2 30.60 26.00 -16.14
C ALA A 2 30.35 27.15 -15.16
N ASP A 3 30.56 28.39 -15.59
CA ASP A 3 30.29 29.56 -14.75
C ASP A 3 28.77 29.64 -14.50
N LYS A 4 28.38 29.96 -13.28
CA LYS A 4 26.98 30.10 -12.86
C LYS A 4 26.22 31.11 -13.73
N LYS A 5 26.92 32.10 -14.27
CA LYS A 5 26.38 33.06 -15.26
C LYS A 5 25.99 32.41 -16.58
N ASP A 6 26.76 31.43 -17.05
CA ASP A 6 26.52 30.79 -18.35
C ASP A 6 25.23 29.96 -18.31
N VAL A 7 25.04 29.17 -17.26
CA VAL A 7 23.83 28.34 -17.08
C VAL A 7 22.57 29.18 -16.91
N ALA A 8 22.65 30.29 -16.16
CA ALA A 8 21.52 31.18 -15.94
C ALA A 8 21.09 31.94 -17.22
N SER A 9 22.01 32.09 -18.18
CA SER A 9 21.75 32.70 -19.48
C SER A 9 21.30 31.72 -20.56
N ASP A 10 21.41 30.40 -20.31
CA ASP A 10 20.96 29.37 -21.26
C ASP A 10 19.43 29.41 -21.43
N PRO A 11 18.92 29.65 -22.67
CA PRO A 11 17.48 29.67 -22.93
C PRO A 11 16.76 28.37 -22.55
N ARG A 12 17.45 27.22 -22.62
CA ARG A 12 16.94 25.89 -22.25
C ARG A 12 16.72 25.80 -20.75
N ALA A 13 17.66 26.32 -19.97
CA ALA A 13 17.56 26.36 -18.52
C ALA A 13 16.37 27.23 -18.06
N LEU A 14 16.25 28.43 -18.62
CA LEU A 14 15.12 29.33 -18.34
C LEU A 14 13.77 28.72 -18.77
N TRP A 15 13.73 28.07 -19.93
CA TRP A 15 12.52 27.39 -20.40
C TRP A 15 12.09 26.29 -19.43
N LEU A 16 13.02 25.45 -18.97
CA LEU A 16 12.73 24.37 -18.05
C LEU A 16 12.26 24.89 -16.69
N LEU A 17 12.96 25.88 -16.12
CA LEU A 17 12.59 26.47 -14.82
C LEU A 17 11.23 27.19 -14.87
N ARG A 18 10.85 27.78 -16.01
CA ARG A 18 9.49 28.32 -16.17
C ARG A 18 8.43 27.23 -16.11
N ARG A 19 8.69 26.03 -16.66
CA ARG A 19 7.80 24.87 -16.54
C ARG A 19 7.74 24.36 -15.10
N VAL A 20 8.87 24.31 -14.41
CA VAL A 20 8.92 24.01 -12.97
C VAL A 20 8.04 24.97 -12.19
N CYS A 21 8.16 26.29 -12.43
CA CYS A 21 7.32 27.30 -11.79
C CYS A 21 5.82 27.08 -12.04
N CYS A 22 5.44 26.69 -13.25
CA CYS A 22 4.05 26.39 -13.60
C CYS A 22 3.53 25.16 -12.82
N VAL A 23 4.28 24.06 -12.83
CA VAL A 23 3.90 22.81 -12.15
C VAL A 23 3.83 22.99 -10.62
N PHE A 24 4.74 23.79 -10.08
CA PHE A 24 4.82 24.11 -8.65
C PHE A 24 3.87 25.25 -8.25
N ALA A 25 3.04 25.73 -9.18
CA ALA A 25 2.07 26.79 -8.95
C ALA A 25 2.68 28.06 -8.31
N VAL A 26 3.89 28.43 -8.74
CA VAL A 26 4.58 29.64 -8.28
C VAL A 26 3.82 30.86 -8.80
N ARG A 27 3.45 31.77 -7.90
CA ARG A 27 2.75 33.01 -8.29
C ARG A 27 3.62 33.88 -9.18
N ARG A 28 3.02 34.55 -10.17
CA ARG A 28 3.74 35.35 -11.16
C ARG A 28 4.64 36.43 -10.53
N ASP A 29 4.16 37.09 -9.48
CA ASP A 29 4.91 38.10 -8.71
C ASP A 29 6.12 37.55 -7.95
N LYS A 30 6.22 36.22 -7.82
CA LYS A 30 7.29 35.53 -7.08
C LYS A 30 8.28 34.77 -7.98
N ILE A 31 8.07 34.75 -9.30
CA ILE A 31 8.92 33.98 -10.21
C ILE A 31 10.37 34.46 -10.14
N ASP A 32 10.61 35.77 -10.14
CA ASP A 32 11.98 36.30 -10.11
C ASP A 32 12.70 35.96 -8.80
N LYS A 33 11.99 36.06 -7.67
CA LYS A 33 12.52 35.62 -6.35
C LYS A 33 12.82 34.12 -6.35
N PHE A 34 11.93 33.31 -6.91
CA PHE A 34 12.11 31.85 -7.03
C PHE A 34 13.37 31.52 -7.82
N LEU A 35 13.55 32.16 -8.98
CA LEU A 35 14.72 31.96 -9.85
C LEU A 35 16.00 32.43 -9.14
N GLN A 36 15.98 33.60 -8.50
CA GLN A 36 17.14 34.10 -7.76
C GLN A 36 17.60 33.12 -6.66
N GLN A 37 16.65 32.54 -5.92
CA GLN A 37 16.96 31.52 -4.91
C GLN A 37 17.44 30.20 -5.53
N PHE A 38 16.87 29.78 -6.66
CA PHE A 38 17.33 28.57 -7.37
C PHE A 38 18.78 28.73 -7.85
N TRP A 39 19.09 29.88 -8.47
CA TRP A 39 20.44 30.18 -8.94
C TRP A 39 21.43 30.32 -7.79
N ALA A 40 20.99 30.69 -6.58
CA ALA A 40 21.84 30.74 -5.40
C ALA A 40 22.37 29.36 -4.99
N ASP A 41 21.64 28.28 -5.29
CA ASP A 41 22.05 26.91 -4.98
C ASP A 41 22.96 26.31 -6.07
N GLU A 42 24.25 26.22 -5.77
CA GLU A 42 25.27 25.70 -6.69
C GLU A 42 25.03 24.23 -7.08
N GLN A 43 24.48 23.42 -6.17
CA GLN A 43 24.25 22.00 -6.44
C GLN A 43 23.13 21.84 -7.49
N SER A 44 22.04 22.60 -7.34
CA SER A 44 20.95 22.63 -8.32
C SER A 44 21.38 23.17 -9.67
N CYS A 45 22.21 24.24 -9.68
CA CYS A 45 22.76 24.79 -10.92
C CYS A 45 23.64 23.76 -11.65
N ARG A 46 24.48 23.03 -10.90
CA ARG A 46 25.33 21.97 -11.45
C ARG A 46 24.49 20.83 -12.04
N ALA A 47 23.48 20.35 -11.30
CA ALA A 47 22.59 19.30 -11.78
C ALA A 47 21.84 19.72 -13.05
N LEU A 48 21.34 20.96 -13.10
CA LEU A 48 20.69 21.51 -14.28
C LEU A 48 21.63 21.58 -15.48
N ASN A 49 22.86 22.08 -15.27
CA ASN A 49 23.84 22.16 -16.35
C ASN A 49 24.25 20.76 -16.86
N THR A 50 24.51 19.81 -15.95
CA THR A 50 24.79 18.42 -16.30
C THR A 50 23.66 17.83 -17.14
N PHE A 51 22.40 18.00 -16.73
CA PHE A 51 21.26 17.55 -17.53
C PHE A 51 21.14 18.25 -18.89
N LEU A 52 21.56 19.51 -19.05
CA LEU A 52 21.45 20.21 -20.33
C LEU A 52 22.57 19.85 -21.29
N GLN A 53 23.80 19.65 -20.79
CA GLN A 53 24.99 19.44 -21.62
C GLN A 53 25.30 17.96 -21.85
N GLU A 54 25.04 17.09 -20.87
CA GLU A 54 25.35 15.66 -20.97
C GLU A 54 24.12 14.91 -21.48
N VAL A 55 24.18 14.49 -22.75
CA VAL A 55 23.09 13.77 -23.41
C VAL A 55 22.82 12.39 -22.81
N GLU A 56 23.83 11.80 -22.18
CA GLU A 56 23.74 10.53 -21.45
C GLU A 56 22.86 10.63 -20.19
N VAL A 57 22.69 11.83 -19.63
CA VAL A 57 21.84 12.06 -18.46
C VAL A 57 20.37 12.08 -18.90
N PRO A 58 19.57 11.04 -18.56
CA PRO A 58 18.25 10.88 -19.15
C PRO A 58 17.16 11.68 -18.42
N VAL A 59 17.42 12.04 -17.15
CA VAL A 59 16.43 12.64 -16.25
C VAL A 59 17.05 13.61 -15.26
N ILE A 60 16.31 14.68 -14.97
CA ILE A 60 16.55 15.58 -13.83
C ILE A 60 15.29 15.68 -12.99
N PHE A 61 15.44 15.69 -11.67
CA PHE A 61 14.35 15.83 -10.70
C PHE A 61 14.38 17.19 -10.02
N PHE A 62 13.23 17.85 -9.96
CA PHE A 62 13.01 19.07 -9.18
C PHE A 62 12.10 18.77 -8.00
N HIS A 63 12.47 19.20 -6.81
CA HIS A 63 11.67 19.05 -5.60
C HIS A 63 11.62 20.35 -4.81
N HIS A 64 10.52 20.60 -4.10
CA HIS A 64 10.42 21.79 -3.26
C HIS A 64 11.46 21.79 -2.15
N THR A 65 12.01 22.96 -1.84
CA THR A 65 12.75 23.17 -0.59
C THR A 65 11.82 23.07 0.62
N SER A 66 12.39 22.89 1.81
CA SER A 66 11.64 22.88 3.08
C SER A 66 10.82 24.15 3.29
N SER A 67 11.34 25.32 2.90
CA SER A 67 10.64 26.60 2.93
C SER A 67 9.50 26.69 1.90
N GLY A 68 9.59 25.92 0.82
CA GLY A 68 8.65 25.96 -0.30
C GLY A 68 8.73 27.22 -1.15
N GLU A 69 9.71 28.10 -0.90
CA GLU A 69 9.92 29.32 -1.68
C GLU A 69 10.63 29.07 -3.02
N THR A 70 11.41 27.99 -3.12
CA THR A 70 12.11 27.57 -4.34
C THR A 70 12.13 26.04 -4.48
N CYS A 71 12.90 25.53 -5.43
CA CYS A 71 13.16 24.11 -5.61
C CYS A 71 14.66 23.80 -5.60
N THR A 72 14.96 22.52 -5.39
CA THR A 72 16.28 21.92 -5.55
C THR A 72 16.23 20.93 -6.71
N ALA A 73 17.35 20.78 -7.43
CA ALA A 73 17.49 19.91 -8.58
C ALA A 73 18.57 18.84 -8.37
N ALA A 74 18.30 17.62 -8.86
CA ALA A 74 19.25 16.50 -8.78
C ALA A 74 19.17 15.63 -10.04
N VAL A 75 20.32 15.06 -10.43
CA VAL A 75 20.47 14.08 -11.51
C VAL A 75 20.92 12.75 -10.91
N GLY A 76 20.57 11.64 -11.56
CA GLY A 76 20.97 10.29 -11.12
C GLY A 76 19.99 9.67 -10.12
N ASP A 77 20.06 10.07 -8.85
CA ASP A 77 19.32 9.40 -7.77
C ASP A 77 17.82 9.73 -7.78
N LEU A 78 17.01 8.69 -7.55
CA LEU A 78 15.58 8.85 -7.31
C LEU A 78 15.34 9.70 -6.04
N PRO A 79 14.34 10.60 -6.05
CA PRO A 79 14.00 11.37 -4.87
C PRO A 79 13.62 10.46 -3.69
N ASN A 80 14.06 10.80 -2.50
CA ASN A 80 13.70 10.08 -1.29
C ASN A 80 12.28 10.47 -0.79
N LEU A 81 11.73 9.67 0.13
CA LEU A 81 10.39 9.90 0.69
C LEU A 81 10.23 11.26 1.38
N ALA A 82 11.30 11.84 1.93
CA ALA A 82 11.27 13.15 2.57
C ALA A 82 11.14 14.28 1.53
N GLN A 83 11.76 14.12 0.36
CA GLN A 83 11.66 15.05 -0.77
C GLN A 83 10.29 14.97 -1.47
N MET A 84 9.61 13.81 -1.38
CA MET A 84 8.26 13.61 -1.93
C MET A 84 7.13 14.12 -1.02
N LYS A 85 7.40 14.98 -0.02
CA LYS A 85 6.34 15.60 0.81
C LYS A 85 5.39 16.49 -0.01
N LYS A 86 5.91 17.12 -1.07
CA LYS A 86 5.15 17.90 -2.05
C LYS A 86 5.34 17.28 -3.44
N LYS A 87 4.83 17.95 -4.47
CA LYS A 87 5.08 17.57 -5.86
C LYS A 87 6.57 17.55 -6.16
N VAL A 88 6.98 16.54 -6.91
CA VAL A 88 8.30 16.42 -7.53
C VAL A 88 8.06 16.39 -9.03
N LEU A 89 8.92 17.07 -9.80
CA LEU A 89 8.83 17.08 -11.24
C LEU A 89 10.07 16.39 -11.82
N ALA A 90 9.88 15.31 -12.56
CA ALA A 90 10.96 14.76 -13.39
C ALA A 90 10.85 15.31 -14.81
N CYS A 91 11.98 15.72 -15.36
CA CYS A 91 12.11 16.10 -16.75
C CYS A 91 12.93 15.01 -17.43
N VAL A 92 12.31 14.27 -18.34
CA VAL A 92 12.88 13.08 -18.98
C VAL A 92 13.10 13.36 -20.46
N ARG A 93 14.28 13.02 -21.00
CA ARG A 93 14.50 13.10 -22.45
C ARG A 93 13.58 12.10 -23.18
N THR A 94 12.93 12.56 -24.24
CA THR A 94 12.00 11.72 -25.04
C THR A 94 12.69 10.56 -25.76
N LEU A 95 13.97 10.74 -26.08
CA LEU A 95 14.81 9.74 -26.72
C LEU A 95 16.15 9.70 -25.97
N PRO A 96 16.79 8.52 -25.87
CA PRO A 96 18.16 8.42 -25.39
C PRO A 96 19.07 9.36 -26.18
N GLU A 97 19.98 10.04 -25.49
CA GLU A 97 21.03 10.89 -26.08
C GLU A 97 20.52 12.06 -26.95
N ALA A 98 19.24 12.39 -26.92
CA ALA A 98 18.70 13.49 -27.72
C ALA A 98 18.98 14.85 -27.08
N GLU A 99 19.55 15.78 -27.84
CA GLU A 99 19.74 17.18 -27.43
C GLU A 99 18.40 17.91 -27.18
N ILE A 100 18.43 18.88 -26.27
CA ILE A 100 17.28 19.73 -25.97
C ILE A 100 17.35 20.97 -26.85
N GLU A 101 16.59 20.94 -27.94
CA GLU A 101 16.45 22.06 -28.85
C GLU A 101 15.16 22.85 -28.56
N LEU A 102 15.23 24.18 -28.61
CA LEU A 102 14.10 25.09 -28.45
C LEU A 102 13.75 25.81 -29.77
N GLU A 103 13.81 25.10 -30.89
CA GLU A 103 13.49 25.69 -32.18
C GLU A 103 12.00 26.08 -32.29
N PRO A 104 11.67 27.27 -32.84
CA PRO A 104 10.30 27.66 -33.11
C PRO A 104 9.57 26.62 -33.97
N GLY A 105 8.42 26.14 -33.49
CA GLY A 105 7.60 25.15 -34.20
C GLY A 105 7.96 23.68 -33.95
N LYS A 106 9.09 23.39 -33.30
CA LYS A 106 9.41 22.03 -32.82
C LYS A 106 9.04 21.87 -31.34
N ARG A 107 8.55 20.70 -30.96
CA ARG A 107 8.35 20.37 -29.54
C ARG A 107 9.70 20.02 -28.93
N PRO A 108 10.06 20.59 -27.78
CA PRO A 108 11.27 20.20 -27.06
C PRO A 108 11.23 18.71 -26.76
N ARG A 109 12.37 18.03 -26.94
CA ARG A 109 12.52 16.58 -26.75
C ARG A 109 12.55 16.18 -25.26
N VAL A 110 11.70 16.79 -24.44
CA VAL A 110 11.60 16.58 -23.00
C VAL A 110 10.15 16.33 -22.60
N VAL A 111 9.91 15.27 -21.83
CA VAL A 111 8.63 14.98 -21.16
C VAL A 111 8.72 15.40 -19.71
N LEU A 112 7.64 16.03 -19.23
CA LEU A 112 7.49 16.47 -17.85
C LEU A 112 6.55 15.49 -17.14
N VAL A 113 7.04 14.86 -16.07
CA VAL A 113 6.27 13.88 -15.29
C VAL A 113 6.18 14.35 -13.84
N GLU A 114 4.96 14.51 -13.33
CA GLU A 114 4.71 14.87 -11.93
C GLU A 114 4.68 13.63 -11.03
N PHE A 115 5.37 13.72 -9.90
CA PHE A 115 5.39 12.70 -8.85
C PHE A 115 4.91 13.27 -7.52
N SER A 116 4.29 12.40 -6.74
CA SER A 116 3.78 12.68 -5.40
C SER A 116 3.69 11.37 -4.62
N LYS A 117 3.39 11.45 -3.32
CA LYS A 117 3.26 10.25 -2.46
C LYS A 117 2.22 9.24 -2.96
N ASN A 118 1.22 9.68 -3.71
CA ASN A 118 0.18 8.84 -4.29
C ASN A 118 0.49 8.40 -5.74
N MET A 119 1.76 8.36 -6.15
CA MET A 119 2.18 7.95 -7.49
C MET A 119 1.55 6.62 -7.94
N MET A 120 1.40 5.65 -7.03
CA MET A 120 0.77 4.37 -7.36
C MET A 120 -0.70 4.50 -7.76
N ASP A 121 -1.47 5.37 -7.09
CA ASP A 121 -2.86 5.65 -7.47
C ASP A 121 -2.93 6.39 -8.81
N VAL A 122 -1.98 7.29 -9.03
CA VAL A 122 -1.86 8.07 -10.27
C VAL A 122 -1.54 7.14 -11.45
N ILE A 123 -0.54 6.25 -11.32
CA ILE A 123 -0.20 5.24 -12.34
C ILE A 123 -1.39 4.31 -12.55
N ASN A 124 -2.02 3.82 -11.48
CA ASN A 124 -3.21 2.97 -11.59
C ASN A 124 -4.33 3.66 -12.39
N SER A 125 -4.57 4.95 -12.14
CA SER A 125 -5.59 5.73 -12.86
C SER A 125 -5.23 5.98 -14.32
N TYR A 126 -3.97 6.35 -14.62
CA TYR A 126 -3.50 6.55 -15.99
C TYR A 126 -3.54 5.26 -16.81
N CYS A 127 -3.10 4.14 -16.24
CA CYS A 127 -3.10 2.86 -16.92
C CYS A 127 -4.54 2.42 -17.27
N HIS A 128 -5.49 2.56 -16.34
CA HIS A 128 -6.89 2.19 -16.59
C HIS A 128 -7.65 3.15 -17.50
N SER A 129 -7.36 4.45 -17.44
CA SER A 129 -8.19 5.47 -18.11
C SER A 129 -7.60 5.95 -19.43
N VAL A 130 -6.28 6.16 -19.46
CA VAL A 130 -5.58 6.75 -20.61
C VAL A 130 -4.91 5.65 -21.42
N TYR A 131 -3.97 4.90 -20.84
CA TYR A 131 -3.17 3.95 -21.61
C TYR A 131 -3.99 2.78 -22.16
N LEU A 132 -4.96 2.28 -21.41
CA LEU A 132 -5.89 1.27 -21.93
C LEU A 132 -6.62 1.76 -23.19
N SER A 133 -7.20 2.98 -23.12
CA SER A 133 -7.90 3.59 -24.25
C SER A 133 -6.98 3.85 -25.46
N VAL A 134 -5.74 4.28 -25.20
CA VAL A 134 -4.73 4.49 -26.25
C VAL A 134 -4.34 3.19 -26.93
N LEU A 135 -4.14 2.11 -26.17
CA LEU A 135 -3.77 0.79 -26.68
C LEU A 135 -4.90 0.13 -27.47
N MET A 136 -6.14 0.30 -27.02
CA MET A 136 -7.32 -0.30 -27.67
C MET A 136 -7.80 0.47 -28.90
N ASN A 137 -7.28 1.67 -29.16
CA ASN A 137 -7.69 2.45 -30.33
C ASN A 137 -7.15 1.83 -31.63
N PRO A 138 -8.00 1.38 -32.58
CA PRO A 138 -7.55 0.75 -33.82
C PRO A 138 -6.62 1.62 -34.67
N ALA A 139 -6.77 2.96 -34.60
CA ALA A 139 -5.89 3.87 -35.33
C ALA A 139 -4.42 3.78 -34.85
N ASN A 140 -4.22 3.48 -33.56
CA ASN A 140 -2.89 3.32 -32.96
C ASN A 140 -2.30 1.92 -33.17
N GLN A 141 -3.12 0.96 -33.62
CA GLN A 141 -2.71 -0.42 -33.90
C GLN A 141 -2.31 -0.62 -35.38
N LYS A 142 -2.24 0.45 -36.17
CA LYS A 142 -1.87 0.36 -37.57
C LYS A 142 -0.46 -0.23 -37.71
N GLY A 143 -0.36 -1.35 -38.44
CA GLY A 143 0.90 -2.08 -38.63
C GLY A 143 1.11 -3.23 -37.63
N TRP A 144 0.21 -3.42 -36.67
CA TRP A 144 0.22 -4.61 -35.82
C TRP A 144 -0.58 -5.73 -36.50
N SER A 145 -0.13 -6.98 -36.33
CA SER A 145 -0.97 -8.13 -36.67
C SER A 145 -2.04 -8.33 -35.59
N ASP A 146 -3.15 -8.96 -35.95
CA ASP A 146 -4.23 -9.27 -34.99
C ASP A 146 -3.72 -10.09 -33.79
N LEU A 147 -2.76 -10.99 -34.03
CA LEU A 147 -2.13 -11.80 -32.98
C LEU A 147 -1.37 -10.91 -31.97
N ILE A 148 -0.58 -9.95 -32.45
CA ILE A 148 0.19 -9.04 -31.61
C ILE A 148 -0.75 -8.12 -30.82
N SER A 149 -1.77 -7.58 -31.49
CA SER A 149 -2.75 -6.70 -30.84
C SER A 149 -3.44 -7.43 -29.67
N ARG A 150 -3.93 -8.66 -29.91
CA ARG A 150 -4.57 -9.47 -28.87
C ARG A 150 -3.62 -9.80 -27.71
N ASP A 151 -2.43 -10.31 -28.01
CA ASP A 151 -1.45 -10.70 -26.97
C ASP A 151 -1.02 -9.50 -26.10
N LEU A 152 -0.83 -8.33 -26.73
CA LEU A 152 -0.49 -7.11 -25.99
C LEU A 152 -1.63 -6.66 -25.07
N ILE A 153 -2.87 -6.67 -25.56
CA ILE A 153 -4.06 -6.29 -24.78
C ILE A 153 -4.24 -7.25 -23.59
N ASP A 154 -4.11 -8.56 -23.79
CA ASP A 154 -4.23 -9.57 -22.73
C ASP A 154 -3.15 -9.40 -21.65
N LYS A 155 -1.90 -9.16 -22.06
CA LYS A 155 -0.80 -8.84 -21.14
C LYS A 155 -1.04 -7.55 -20.38
N PHE A 156 -1.57 -6.52 -21.06
CA PHE A 156 -1.87 -5.25 -20.43
C PHE A 156 -3.00 -5.37 -19.40
N HIS A 157 -4.05 -6.14 -19.68
CA HIS A 157 -5.09 -6.45 -18.68
C HIS A 157 -4.55 -7.21 -17.47
N SER A 158 -3.63 -8.16 -17.70
CA SER A 158 -2.94 -8.88 -16.60
C SER A 158 -2.08 -7.93 -15.75
N TYR A 159 -1.42 -6.97 -16.39
CA TYR A 159 -0.68 -5.90 -15.71
C TYR A 159 -1.61 -4.99 -14.90
N LEU A 160 -2.74 -4.54 -15.47
CA LEU A 160 -3.74 -3.71 -14.79
C LEU A 160 -4.29 -4.41 -13.54
N ALA A 161 -4.60 -5.71 -13.64
CA ALA A 161 -5.07 -6.50 -12.50
C ALA A 161 -4.01 -6.55 -11.38
N SER A 162 -2.75 -6.79 -11.74
CA SER A 162 -1.63 -6.81 -10.79
C SER A 162 -1.40 -5.44 -10.14
N LEU A 163 -1.42 -4.38 -10.94
CA LEU A 163 -1.26 -3.00 -10.49
C LEU A 163 -2.38 -2.59 -9.52
N HIS A 164 -3.62 -2.99 -9.81
CA HIS A 164 -4.77 -2.73 -8.95
C HIS A 164 -4.63 -3.41 -7.58
N VAL A 165 -4.21 -4.68 -7.58
CA VAL A 165 -3.91 -5.43 -6.35
C VAL A 165 -2.80 -4.75 -5.56
N THR A 166 -1.67 -4.42 -6.21
CA THR A 166 -0.52 -3.76 -5.56
C THR A 166 -0.90 -2.42 -4.97
N ALA A 167 -1.67 -1.59 -5.68
CA ALA A 167 -2.16 -0.31 -5.18
C ALA A 167 -3.07 -0.48 -3.95
N GLY A 168 -3.88 -1.53 -3.92
CA GLY A 168 -4.64 -1.93 -2.74
C GLY A 168 -3.74 -2.27 -1.56
N LEU A 169 -2.79 -3.20 -1.76
CA LEU A 169 -1.89 -3.69 -0.72
C LEU A 169 -1.08 -2.57 -0.07
N MET A 170 -0.62 -1.60 -0.86
CA MET A 170 0.09 -0.42 -0.35
C MET A 170 -0.77 0.48 0.56
N ARG A 171 -2.10 0.39 0.45
CA ARG A 171 -3.07 1.05 1.35
C ARG A 171 -3.56 0.15 2.48
N GLY A 172 -3.03 -1.07 2.60
CA GLY A 172 -3.52 -2.07 3.54
C GLY A 172 -4.89 -2.66 3.18
N GLN A 173 -5.29 -2.59 1.91
CA GLN A 173 -6.57 -3.08 1.43
C GLN A 173 -6.38 -4.19 0.39
N THR A 174 -7.20 -5.22 0.45
CA THR A 174 -7.22 -6.26 -0.59
C THR A 174 -8.26 -5.89 -1.63
N LEU A 175 -7.80 -5.72 -2.88
CA LEU A 175 -8.67 -5.35 -3.99
C LEU A 175 -8.83 -6.51 -4.97
N LEU A 176 -10.05 -6.68 -5.48
CA LEU A 176 -10.44 -7.71 -6.42
C LEU A 176 -10.55 -7.09 -7.83
N PRO A 177 -9.54 -7.26 -8.69
CA PRO A 177 -9.54 -6.61 -10.00
C PRO A 177 -10.67 -7.16 -10.87
N LEU A 178 -11.47 -6.27 -11.46
CA LEU A 178 -12.50 -6.68 -12.41
C LEU A 178 -11.87 -7.11 -13.74
N PRO A 179 -12.39 -8.16 -14.39
CA PRO A 179 -11.98 -8.52 -15.75
C PRO A 179 -12.38 -7.43 -16.77
N PRO A 180 -11.84 -7.50 -18.01
CA PRO A 180 -12.13 -6.52 -19.07
C PRO A 180 -13.62 -6.29 -19.27
N ARG A 181 -13.99 -5.03 -19.57
CA ARG A 181 -15.40 -4.63 -19.66
C ARG A 181 -16.18 -5.44 -20.69
N GLU A 182 -15.59 -5.78 -21.84
CA GLU A 182 -16.28 -6.61 -22.84
C GLU A 182 -16.66 -7.98 -22.26
N ALA A 183 -15.75 -8.62 -21.51
CA ALA A 183 -16.01 -9.92 -20.88
C ALA A 183 -17.18 -9.87 -19.88
N VAL A 184 -17.35 -8.73 -19.19
CA VAL A 184 -18.41 -8.51 -18.19
C VAL A 184 -19.73 -8.05 -18.82
N LEU A 185 -19.73 -7.25 -19.87
CA LEU A 185 -20.97 -6.76 -20.50
C LEU A 185 -21.70 -7.88 -21.24
N ASP A 186 -20.97 -8.75 -21.93
CA ASP A 186 -21.55 -9.86 -22.67
C ASP A 186 -22.02 -11.02 -21.76
N SER A 187 -21.87 -10.90 -20.44
CA SER A 187 -22.17 -11.96 -19.45
C SER A 187 -23.60 -11.88 -18.87
N THR A 188 -24.50 -11.15 -19.53
CA THR A 188 -25.90 -11.05 -19.14
C THR A 188 -26.63 -12.40 -19.30
N PRO A 189 -27.23 -12.95 -18.23
CA PRO A 189 -27.98 -14.20 -18.31
C PRO A 189 -29.27 -13.96 -19.12
N GLY A 190 -29.33 -14.53 -20.32
CA GLY A 190 -30.40 -14.32 -21.30
C GLY A 190 -29.91 -13.94 -22.70
N GLY A 191 -28.65 -13.50 -22.83
CA GLY A 191 -27.97 -13.30 -24.13
C GLY A 191 -27.51 -14.61 -24.76
N GLY A 192 -28.39 -15.61 -24.83
CA GLY A 192 -28.16 -16.77 -25.68
C GLY A 192 -28.25 -16.31 -27.13
N GLY A 193 -27.11 -16.19 -27.80
CA GLY A 193 -27.01 -16.07 -29.25
C GLY A 193 -28.07 -15.18 -29.92
N VAL A 194 -28.04 -13.87 -29.67
CA VAL A 194 -28.49 -12.98 -30.76
C VAL A 194 -27.35 -13.00 -31.76
N VAL A 195 -27.45 -13.97 -32.68
CA VAL A 195 -26.86 -13.84 -34.01
C VAL A 195 -27.33 -12.49 -34.49
N ALA A 196 -26.45 -11.49 -34.47
CA ALA A 196 -26.73 -10.19 -35.04
C ALA A 196 -27.30 -10.44 -36.43
N SER A 197 -28.56 -10.07 -36.61
CA SER A 197 -29.25 -10.13 -37.88
C SER A 197 -28.34 -9.52 -38.94
N LYS A 198 -27.93 -10.34 -39.92
CA LYS A 198 -27.24 -9.89 -41.13
C LYS A 198 -28.00 -8.70 -41.71
N GLN A 199 -27.45 -7.50 -41.57
CA GLN A 199 -27.75 -6.38 -42.45
C GLN A 199 -26.42 -5.88 -43.02
N GLY A 200 -26.20 -6.22 -44.30
CA GLY A 200 -25.32 -5.55 -45.26
C GLY A 200 -23.79 -5.62 -45.03
N PRO A 201 -23.00 -6.16 -45.97
CA PRO A 201 -21.56 -5.96 -45.96
C PRO A 201 -21.25 -4.56 -46.48
N GLY A 202 -20.90 -3.63 -45.58
CA GLY A 202 -20.20 -2.40 -45.94
C GLY A 202 -18.69 -2.67 -45.99
N PRO A 203 -17.95 -2.26 -47.04
CA PRO A 203 -16.53 -2.52 -47.13
C PRO A 203 -15.79 -1.55 -46.19
N GLY A 204 -15.29 -2.03 -45.05
CA GLY A 204 -14.43 -1.24 -44.18
C GLY A 204 -14.40 -1.59 -42.70
N SER A 205 -15.29 -2.44 -42.18
CA SER A 205 -15.20 -2.88 -40.78
C SER A 205 -14.24 -4.05 -40.65
N SER A 206 -13.05 -3.78 -40.12
CA SER A 206 -12.16 -4.82 -39.58
C SER A 206 -12.96 -5.72 -38.66
N ALA A 207 -12.94 -7.02 -38.96
CA ALA A 207 -13.66 -8.04 -38.22
C ALA A 207 -13.15 -8.09 -36.77
N THR A 208 -13.89 -7.48 -35.85
CA THR A 208 -13.74 -7.78 -34.43
C THR A 208 -14.23 -9.21 -34.24
N ALA A 209 -13.26 -10.13 -34.13
CA ALA A 209 -13.51 -11.54 -33.88
C ALA A 209 -14.45 -11.69 -32.69
N THR A 210 -15.65 -12.21 -32.93
CA THR A 210 -16.58 -12.70 -31.92
C THR A 210 -15.83 -13.68 -31.01
N SER A 211 -15.49 -13.24 -29.79
CA SER A 211 -14.87 -14.09 -28.78
C SER A 211 -15.76 -15.31 -28.54
N THR A 212 -15.19 -16.51 -28.62
CA THR A 212 -15.99 -17.71 -28.40
C THR A 212 -16.40 -17.77 -26.93
N SER A 213 -17.57 -18.37 -26.64
CA SER A 213 -18.06 -18.50 -25.26
C SER A 213 -17.03 -19.16 -24.33
N LYS A 214 -16.16 -20.03 -24.87
CA LYS A 214 -15.06 -20.70 -24.15
C LYS A 214 -13.94 -19.74 -23.76
N ASP A 215 -13.48 -18.89 -24.69
CA ASP A 215 -12.42 -17.90 -24.40
C ASP A 215 -12.87 -16.95 -23.28
N ARG A 216 -14.16 -16.58 -23.29
CA ARG A 216 -14.76 -15.74 -22.26
C ARG A 216 -14.81 -16.42 -20.90
N VAL A 217 -15.18 -17.71 -20.85
CA VAL A 217 -15.14 -18.49 -19.61
C VAL A 217 -13.73 -18.50 -19.04
N HIS A 218 -12.70 -18.77 -19.85
CA HIS A 218 -11.31 -18.80 -19.39
C HIS A 218 -10.82 -17.47 -18.79
N VAL A 219 -11.16 -16.33 -19.41
CA VAL A 219 -10.80 -15.00 -18.88
C VAL A 219 -11.46 -14.76 -17.52
N LEU A 220 -12.75 -15.09 -17.39
CA LEU A 220 -13.50 -14.92 -16.14
C LEU A 220 -13.01 -15.88 -15.05
N GLU A 221 -12.66 -17.12 -15.40
CA GLU A 221 -12.03 -18.08 -14.49
C GLU A 221 -10.69 -17.57 -13.95
N GLY A 222 -9.85 -16.98 -14.81
CA GLY A 222 -8.60 -16.34 -14.41
C GLY A 222 -8.80 -15.22 -13.37
N ALA A 223 -9.86 -14.42 -13.52
CA ALA A 223 -10.23 -13.41 -12.54
C ALA A 223 -10.62 -14.04 -11.20
N VAL A 224 -11.48 -15.07 -11.20
CA VAL A 224 -11.89 -15.77 -9.96
C VAL A 224 -10.72 -16.46 -9.27
N VAL A 225 -9.78 -17.04 -10.02
CA VAL A 225 -8.53 -17.60 -9.46
C VAL A 225 -7.73 -16.52 -8.75
N THR A 226 -7.61 -15.34 -9.36
CA THR A 226 -6.92 -14.19 -8.76
C THR A 226 -7.62 -13.73 -7.49
N TRP A 227 -8.95 -13.58 -7.52
CA TRP A 227 -9.74 -13.22 -6.34
C TRP A 227 -9.59 -14.24 -5.20
N THR A 228 -9.59 -15.53 -5.53
CA THR A 228 -9.40 -16.61 -4.57
C THR A 228 -8.03 -16.51 -3.89
N LYS A 229 -6.97 -16.22 -4.65
CA LYS A 229 -5.62 -16.00 -4.09
C LYS A 229 -5.60 -14.80 -3.13
N GLN A 230 -6.23 -13.69 -3.51
CA GLN A 230 -6.31 -12.48 -2.69
C GLN A 230 -7.09 -12.71 -1.39
N VAL A 231 -8.25 -13.37 -1.46
CA VAL A 231 -9.05 -13.71 -0.27
C VAL A 231 -8.28 -14.66 0.65
N ARG A 232 -7.68 -15.72 0.11
CA ARG A 232 -6.88 -16.67 0.91
C ARG A 232 -5.68 -16.00 1.59
N TYR A 233 -5.06 -15.01 0.95
CA TYR A 233 -3.98 -14.25 1.57
C TYR A 233 -4.44 -13.56 2.86
N VAL A 234 -5.60 -12.91 2.85
CA VAL A 234 -6.17 -12.27 4.06
C VAL A 234 -6.58 -13.29 5.10
N LEU A 235 -7.27 -14.37 4.70
CA LEU A 235 -7.75 -15.40 5.62
C LEU A 235 -6.59 -16.07 6.38
N LYS A 236 -5.45 -16.28 5.72
CA LYS A 236 -4.24 -16.90 6.30
C LYS A 236 -3.45 -16.00 7.24
N GLN A 237 -3.75 -14.70 7.34
CA GLN A 237 -3.05 -13.85 8.31
C GLN A 237 -3.46 -14.25 9.72
N GLU A 238 -2.50 -14.30 10.64
CA GLU A 238 -2.71 -14.63 12.04
C GLU A 238 -1.96 -13.63 12.91
N PRO A 239 -2.49 -13.25 14.10
CA PRO A 239 -1.86 -12.27 14.99
C PRO A 239 -0.47 -12.71 15.46
N GLU A 240 -0.21 -14.02 15.56
CA GLU A 240 1.08 -14.61 15.95
C GLU A 240 2.22 -14.28 14.97
N HIS A 241 1.91 -13.90 13.72
CA HIS A 241 2.93 -13.55 12.73
C HIS A 241 3.82 -12.38 13.16
N VAL A 242 3.32 -11.46 13.99
CA VAL A 242 4.08 -10.28 14.43
C VAL A 242 5.33 -10.67 15.24
N PHE A 243 5.35 -11.89 15.80
CA PHE A 243 6.47 -12.38 16.60
C PHE A 243 7.51 -13.20 15.82
N LYS A 244 7.27 -13.51 14.55
CA LYS A 244 8.15 -14.41 13.76
C LYS A 244 9.55 -13.81 13.47
N ASP A 245 9.71 -12.50 13.64
CA ASP A 245 10.97 -11.78 13.37
C ASP A 245 11.79 -11.47 14.65
N GLY A 246 11.52 -12.12 15.78
CA GLY A 246 12.19 -11.81 17.06
C GLY A 246 11.83 -10.43 17.63
N LYS A 247 10.76 -9.82 17.14
CA LYS A 247 10.23 -8.54 17.63
C LYS A 247 9.49 -8.73 18.95
N HIS A 248 9.45 -7.67 19.76
CA HIS A 248 8.68 -7.58 21.00
C HIS A 248 7.47 -6.66 20.81
N PRO A 249 6.41 -7.10 20.11
CA PRO A 249 5.24 -6.25 19.89
C PRO A 249 4.52 -5.94 21.20
N GLU A 250 3.95 -4.75 21.23
CA GLU A 250 3.11 -4.22 22.31
C GLU A 250 1.62 -4.44 22.03
N PRO A 251 0.72 -4.31 23.02
CA PRO A 251 -0.71 -4.64 22.86
C PRO A 251 -1.43 -3.86 21.74
N CYS A 252 -0.93 -2.66 21.41
CA CYS A 252 -1.42 -1.88 20.27
C CYS A 252 -1.29 -2.61 18.92
N ALA A 253 -0.30 -3.51 18.79
CA ALA A 253 -0.14 -4.32 17.59
C ALA A 253 -1.32 -5.27 17.37
N GLU A 254 -1.83 -5.92 18.44
CA GLU A 254 -3.02 -6.77 18.37
C GLU A 254 -4.26 -5.95 17.98
N LEU A 255 -4.45 -4.78 18.61
CA LEU A 255 -5.57 -3.88 18.29
C LEU A 255 -5.55 -3.45 16.82
N GLN A 256 -4.36 -3.07 16.33
CA GLN A 256 -4.18 -2.65 14.94
C GLN A 256 -4.37 -3.81 13.96
N PHE A 257 -3.90 -5.02 14.31
CA PHE A 257 -4.09 -6.22 13.50
C PHE A 257 -5.58 -6.49 13.28
N TRP A 258 -6.38 -6.58 14.34
CA TRP A 258 -7.81 -6.86 14.22
C TRP A 258 -8.56 -5.75 13.49
N ARG A 259 -8.21 -4.48 13.71
CA ARG A 259 -8.77 -3.35 12.95
C ARG A 259 -8.48 -3.44 11.46
N SER A 260 -7.23 -3.72 11.11
CA SER A 260 -6.81 -3.87 9.72
C SER A 260 -7.52 -5.06 9.08
N ARG A 261 -7.55 -6.22 9.74
CA ARG A 261 -8.24 -7.42 9.28
C ARG A 261 -9.73 -7.18 9.06
N ALA A 262 -10.41 -6.57 10.03
CA ALA A 262 -11.83 -6.22 9.93
C ALA A 262 -12.10 -5.25 8.78
N SER A 263 -11.33 -4.15 8.69
CA SER A 263 -11.44 -3.18 7.59
C SER A 263 -11.28 -3.83 6.22
N ASN A 264 -10.29 -4.71 6.08
CA ASN A 264 -9.98 -5.41 4.85
C ASN A 264 -11.09 -6.42 4.46
N LEU A 265 -11.58 -7.23 5.41
CA LEU A 265 -12.67 -8.18 5.17
C LEU A 265 -14.01 -7.48 4.87
N ASN A 266 -14.30 -6.34 5.51
CA ASN A 266 -15.47 -5.52 5.18
C ASN A 266 -15.34 -4.94 3.76
N SER A 267 -14.15 -4.48 3.36
CA SER A 267 -13.88 -4.00 2.00
C SER A 267 -14.04 -5.12 0.96
N ILE A 268 -13.50 -6.31 1.21
CA ILE A 268 -13.69 -7.47 0.35
C ILE A 268 -15.19 -7.79 0.23
N HIS A 269 -15.91 -7.88 1.36
CA HIS A 269 -17.34 -8.14 1.33
C HIS A 269 -18.10 -7.12 0.47
N ALA A 270 -17.82 -5.82 0.63
CA ALA A 270 -18.42 -4.78 -0.21
C ALA A 270 -18.11 -4.95 -1.70
N GLN A 271 -16.86 -5.31 -2.05
CA GLN A 271 -16.47 -5.61 -3.43
C GLN A 271 -17.23 -6.81 -4.00
N LEU A 272 -17.46 -7.86 -3.20
CA LEU A 272 -18.27 -9.02 -3.61
C LEU A 272 -19.74 -8.70 -3.83
N GLN A 273 -20.24 -7.62 -3.22
CA GLN A 273 -21.59 -7.13 -3.45
C GLN A 273 -21.73 -6.30 -4.74
N MET A 274 -20.63 -5.92 -5.39
CA MET A 274 -20.67 -5.16 -6.63
C MET A 274 -21.30 -5.96 -7.77
N GLU A 275 -22.15 -5.32 -8.57
CA GLU A 275 -22.85 -5.97 -9.68
C GLU A 275 -21.91 -6.58 -10.72
N GLY A 276 -20.75 -5.97 -10.97
CA GLY A 276 -19.72 -6.54 -11.85
C GLY A 276 -19.24 -7.92 -11.38
N VAL A 277 -18.94 -8.05 -10.08
CA VAL A 277 -18.49 -9.32 -9.49
C VAL A 277 -19.63 -10.34 -9.47
N LYS A 278 -20.82 -9.94 -9.01
CA LYS A 278 -22.02 -10.80 -9.01
C LYS A 278 -22.35 -11.34 -10.39
N ARG A 279 -22.18 -10.55 -11.45
CA ARG A 279 -22.45 -10.96 -12.82
C ARG A 279 -21.45 -12.01 -13.30
N VAL A 280 -20.15 -11.81 -13.03
CA VAL A 280 -19.10 -12.78 -13.34
C VAL A 280 -19.36 -14.12 -12.65
N LEU A 281 -19.68 -14.10 -11.36
CA LEU A 281 -19.97 -15.32 -10.60
C LEU A 281 -21.19 -16.07 -11.15
N ARG A 282 -22.32 -15.36 -11.38
CA ARG A 282 -23.53 -15.96 -11.95
C ARG A 282 -23.29 -16.57 -13.33
N PHE A 283 -22.52 -15.90 -14.18
CA PHE A 283 -22.19 -16.40 -15.51
C PHE A 283 -21.36 -17.69 -15.43
N LEU A 284 -20.35 -17.74 -14.56
CA LEU A 284 -19.51 -18.92 -14.38
C LEU A 284 -20.27 -20.09 -13.75
N GLU A 285 -21.18 -19.83 -12.80
CA GLU A 285 -22.09 -20.83 -12.22
C GLU A 285 -22.99 -21.44 -13.31
N ALA A 286 -23.58 -20.60 -14.17
CA ALA A 286 -24.43 -21.06 -15.27
C ALA A 286 -23.65 -21.92 -16.31
N ASN A 287 -22.36 -21.64 -16.49
CA ASN A 287 -21.47 -22.40 -17.37
C ASN A 287 -20.76 -23.57 -16.66
N LYS A 288 -21.17 -23.93 -15.42
CA LYS A 288 -20.64 -25.05 -14.64
C LYS A 288 -19.12 -24.98 -14.40
N SER A 289 -18.57 -23.78 -14.24
CA SER A 289 -17.14 -23.60 -13.94
C SER A 289 -16.77 -24.20 -12.58
N THR A 290 -15.67 -24.95 -12.53
CA THR A 290 -15.14 -25.55 -11.29
C THR A 290 -14.43 -24.54 -10.39
N TYR A 291 -14.15 -23.32 -10.87
CA TYR A 291 -13.38 -22.32 -10.13
C TYR A 291 -14.22 -21.45 -9.18
N VAL A 292 -15.56 -21.47 -9.32
CA VAL A 292 -16.44 -20.73 -8.40
C VAL A 292 -16.54 -21.43 -7.03
N ALA A 293 -16.53 -22.76 -6.98
CA ALA A 293 -16.69 -23.50 -5.73
C ALA A 293 -15.55 -23.25 -4.70
N PRO A 294 -14.26 -23.21 -5.09
CA PRO A 294 -13.17 -22.80 -4.19
C PRO A 294 -13.24 -21.35 -3.70
N PHE A 295 -14.05 -20.51 -4.34
CA PHE A 295 -14.29 -19.12 -3.96
C PHE A 295 -15.44 -19.06 -2.94
N SER A 296 -15.12 -19.31 -1.67
CA SER A 296 -16.11 -19.38 -0.60
C SER A 296 -16.50 -18.00 -0.07
N ARG A 297 -17.67 -17.51 -0.48
CA ARG A 297 -18.29 -16.30 0.13
C ARG A 297 -18.58 -16.49 1.62
N LYS A 298 -18.86 -17.72 2.04
CA LYS A 298 -19.15 -18.06 3.42
C LYS A 298 -17.93 -17.89 4.31
N GLU A 299 -16.76 -18.37 3.89
CA GLU A 299 -15.51 -18.19 4.66
C GLU A 299 -15.17 -16.70 4.87
N VAL A 300 -15.42 -15.87 3.86
CA VAL A 300 -15.25 -14.41 3.99
C VAL A 300 -16.22 -13.84 5.00
N GLU A 301 -17.49 -14.26 4.97
CA GLU A 301 -18.52 -13.80 5.92
C GLU A 301 -18.18 -14.20 7.35
N ASP A 302 -17.87 -15.48 7.58
CA ASP A 302 -17.53 -16.03 8.88
C ASP A 302 -16.30 -15.30 9.47
N ALA A 303 -15.24 -15.11 8.67
CA ALA A 303 -14.05 -14.38 9.09
C ALA A 303 -14.33 -12.88 9.33
N ARG A 304 -15.25 -12.28 8.56
CA ARG A 304 -15.64 -10.87 8.73
C ARG A 304 -16.39 -10.67 10.05
N GLU A 305 -17.34 -11.55 10.36
CA GLU A 305 -18.06 -11.54 11.64
C GLU A 305 -17.10 -11.67 12.81
N GLU A 306 -16.17 -12.63 12.72
CA GLU A 306 -15.13 -12.85 13.72
C GLU A 306 -14.27 -11.60 13.94
N ALA A 307 -13.73 -11.02 12.86
CA ALA A 307 -12.87 -9.85 12.95
C ALA A 307 -13.60 -8.63 13.52
N ASN A 308 -14.86 -8.41 13.14
CA ASN A 308 -15.68 -7.31 13.64
C ASN A 308 -16.01 -7.48 15.13
N ASP A 309 -16.35 -8.69 15.59
CA ASP A 309 -16.58 -8.98 17.01
C ASP A 309 -15.32 -8.73 17.83
N ASN A 310 -14.18 -9.25 17.37
CA ASN A 310 -12.90 -9.05 18.03
C ASN A 310 -12.54 -7.56 18.16
N VAL A 311 -12.73 -6.76 17.11
CA VAL A 311 -12.52 -5.31 17.18
C VAL A 311 -13.42 -4.66 18.22
N ARG A 312 -14.70 -5.07 18.27
CA ARG A 312 -15.67 -4.53 19.24
C ARG A 312 -15.24 -4.80 20.68
N PHE A 313 -14.84 -6.03 20.99
CA PHE A 313 -14.40 -6.41 22.33
C PHE A 313 -13.04 -5.81 22.68
N LEU A 314 -12.05 -5.89 21.79
CA LEU A 314 -10.73 -5.33 22.04
C LEU A 314 -10.74 -3.79 22.20
N LYS A 315 -11.69 -3.10 21.57
CA LYS A 315 -11.88 -1.66 21.77
C LYS A 315 -12.15 -1.30 23.23
N THR A 316 -12.72 -2.19 24.04
CA THR A 316 -12.95 -1.92 25.47
C THR A 316 -11.64 -1.89 26.27
N LEU A 317 -10.57 -2.51 25.77
CA LEU A 317 -9.24 -2.48 26.39
C LEU A 317 -8.39 -1.29 25.94
N GLU A 318 -8.69 -0.69 24.78
CA GLU A 318 -7.81 0.31 24.16
C GLU A 318 -7.47 1.47 25.08
N GLY A 319 -8.46 2.01 25.80
CA GLY A 319 -8.22 3.11 26.74
C GLY A 319 -7.22 2.73 27.82
N HIS A 320 -7.39 1.54 28.42
CA HIS A 320 -6.52 1.04 29.48
C HIS A 320 -5.12 0.67 28.97
N ILE A 321 -5.03 0.09 27.77
CA ILE A 321 -3.75 -0.19 27.09
C ILE A 321 -3.01 1.12 26.82
N ASN A 322 -3.68 2.16 26.34
CA ASN A 322 -3.04 3.45 26.10
C ASN A 322 -2.55 4.11 27.40
N THR A 323 -3.29 3.97 28.49
CA THR A 323 -2.82 4.40 29.83
C THR A 323 -1.61 3.59 30.26
N LEU A 324 -1.63 2.26 30.07
CA LEU A 324 -0.51 1.38 30.36
C LEU A 324 0.73 1.76 29.54
N LEU A 325 0.58 2.20 28.29
CA LEU A 325 1.69 2.58 27.41
C LEU A 325 2.15 4.03 27.60
N SER A 326 1.47 4.81 28.44
CA SER A 326 1.80 6.22 28.63
C SER A 326 3.18 6.38 29.26
N GLU A 327 4.01 7.24 28.68
CA GLU A 327 5.35 7.54 29.18
C GLU A 327 5.34 8.38 30.46
N THR A 328 4.19 8.98 30.79
CA THR A 328 4.00 9.81 31.98
C THR A 328 3.29 9.07 33.12
N ALA A 329 3.00 7.78 32.95
CA ALA A 329 2.36 7.01 34.01
C ALA A 329 3.37 6.74 35.14
N ASP A 330 2.97 7.02 36.38
CA ASP A 330 3.77 6.62 37.54
C ASP A 330 3.80 5.10 37.60
N PHE A 331 5.00 4.53 37.65
CA PHE A 331 5.20 3.09 37.67
C PHE A 331 4.50 2.43 38.88
N ASP A 332 4.38 3.17 39.99
CA ASP A 332 3.68 2.74 41.20
C ASP A 332 2.15 2.60 41.01
N GLU A 333 1.56 3.23 39.99
CA GLU A 333 0.13 3.13 39.68
C GLU A 333 -0.22 1.97 38.74
N LEU A 334 0.80 1.27 38.20
CA LEU A 334 0.59 0.16 37.26
C LEU A 334 -0.23 -0.98 37.86
N ASP A 335 -0.07 -1.27 39.15
CA ASP A 335 -0.78 -2.36 39.84
C ASP A 335 -2.31 -2.20 39.71
N ARG A 336 -2.82 -0.97 39.91
CA ARG A 336 -4.24 -0.64 39.76
C ARG A 336 -4.72 -0.75 38.31
N ILE A 337 -3.86 -0.39 37.35
CA ILE A 337 -4.18 -0.50 35.92
C ILE A 337 -4.27 -1.97 35.53
N PHE A 338 -3.37 -2.83 36.04
CA PHE A 338 -3.40 -4.26 35.78
C PHE A 338 -4.67 -4.92 36.28
N ASP A 339 -5.12 -4.58 37.49
CA ASP A 339 -6.41 -5.06 38.00
C ASP A 339 -7.53 -4.78 37.00
N ILE A 340 -7.64 -3.55 36.50
CA ILE A 340 -8.67 -3.17 35.53
C ILE A 340 -8.50 -3.94 34.21
N VAL A 341 -7.28 -4.02 33.67
CA VAL A 341 -6.99 -4.72 32.41
C VAL A 341 -7.36 -6.20 32.51
N PHE A 342 -6.98 -6.90 33.58
CA PHE A 342 -7.31 -8.30 33.78
C PHE A 342 -8.81 -8.54 33.99
N HIS A 343 -9.50 -7.64 34.69
CA HIS A 343 -10.96 -7.71 34.80
C HIS A 343 -11.64 -7.57 33.43
N VAL A 344 -11.20 -6.63 32.59
CA VAL A 344 -11.75 -6.46 31.23
C VAL A 344 -11.39 -7.66 30.36
N LEU A 345 -10.17 -8.22 30.47
CA LEU A 345 -9.80 -9.46 29.77
C LEU A 345 -10.70 -10.64 30.16
N LEU A 346 -11.03 -10.77 31.44
CA LEU A 346 -11.96 -11.81 31.91
C LEU A 346 -13.37 -11.60 31.35
N LEU A 347 -13.84 -10.36 31.25
CA LEU A 347 -15.12 -10.04 30.60
C LEU A 347 -15.09 -10.40 29.11
N ILE A 348 -14.00 -10.09 28.41
CA ILE A 348 -13.83 -10.47 27.00
C ILE A 348 -13.82 -12.00 26.85
N TRP A 349 -13.09 -12.72 27.70
CA TRP A 349 -13.07 -14.19 27.71
C TRP A 349 -14.48 -14.78 27.90
N ARG A 350 -15.28 -14.17 28.78
CA ARG A 350 -16.61 -14.68 29.12
C ARG A 350 -17.66 -14.37 28.04
N TYR A 351 -17.59 -13.21 27.41
CA TYR A 351 -18.67 -12.69 26.56
C TYR A 351 -18.33 -12.62 25.07
N SER A 352 -17.06 -12.61 24.68
CA SER A 352 -16.72 -12.64 23.26
C SER A 352 -16.98 -14.02 22.68
N LYS A 353 -17.59 -14.05 21.50
CA LYS A 353 -17.87 -15.29 20.76
C LYS A 353 -16.59 -15.85 20.14
N TYR A 354 -15.63 -14.98 19.80
CA TYR A 354 -14.46 -15.33 19.03
C TYR A 354 -13.14 -15.05 19.75
N TYR A 355 -13.05 -14.02 20.60
CA TYR A 355 -11.83 -13.67 21.34
C TYR A 355 -11.67 -14.42 22.67
N ASN A 356 -12.31 -15.58 22.81
CA ASN A 356 -12.31 -16.40 24.02
C ASN A 356 -11.44 -17.67 23.88
N THR A 357 -10.34 -17.59 23.12
CA THR A 357 -9.42 -18.73 22.93
C THR A 357 -8.10 -18.51 23.65
N LEU A 358 -7.51 -19.60 24.17
CA LEU A 358 -6.23 -19.54 24.89
C LEU A 358 -5.12 -18.93 24.03
N SER A 359 -5.08 -19.22 22.73
CA SER A 359 -4.11 -18.66 21.80
C SER A 359 -4.16 -17.12 21.79
N ARG A 360 -5.34 -16.52 21.59
CA ARG A 360 -5.53 -15.07 21.51
C ARG A 360 -5.19 -14.35 22.80
N ILE A 361 -5.67 -14.89 23.92
CA ILE A 361 -5.33 -14.32 25.24
C ILE A 361 -3.84 -14.44 25.50
N SER A 362 -3.21 -15.57 25.20
CA SER A 362 -1.78 -15.74 25.41
C SER A 362 -0.93 -14.76 24.59
N VAL A 363 -1.34 -14.47 23.36
CA VAL A 363 -0.71 -13.47 22.49
C VAL A 363 -0.80 -12.09 23.13
N LEU A 364 -2.00 -11.68 23.54
CA LEU A 364 -2.23 -10.37 24.13
C LEU A 364 -1.50 -10.20 25.47
N ILE A 365 -1.54 -11.21 26.34
CA ILE A 365 -0.78 -11.20 27.60
C ILE A 365 0.71 -11.09 27.34
N ARG A 366 1.26 -11.83 26.37
CA ARG A 366 2.68 -11.70 26.01
C ARG A 366 3.03 -10.29 25.56
N GLN A 367 2.16 -9.64 24.78
CA GLN A 367 2.36 -8.25 24.37
C GLN A 367 2.31 -7.29 25.57
N ILE A 368 1.38 -7.51 26.51
CA ILE A 368 1.30 -6.72 27.75
C ILE A 368 2.59 -6.88 28.58
N CYS A 369 3.11 -8.10 28.70
CA CYS A 369 4.38 -8.37 29.38
C CYS A 369 5.56 -7.66 28.69
N ASN A 370 5.59 -7.61 27.34
CA ASN A 370 6.63 -6.88 26.61
C ASN A 370 6.61 -5.39 26.96
N SER A 371 5.42 -4.77 27.01
CA SER A 371 5.28 -3.36 27.40
C SER A 371 5.68 -3.12 28.85
N LEU A 372 5.36 -4.03 29.76
CA LEU A 372 5.80 -3.96 31.16
C LEU A 372 7.33 -3.98 31.28
N ILE A 373 8.00 -4.89 30.54
CA ILE A 373 9.47 -4.95 30.51
C ILE A 373 10.05 -3.65 29.95
N ALA A 374 9.45 -3.10 28.91
CA ALA A 374 9.89 -1.84 28.31
C ALA A 374 9.76 -0.66 29.30
N GLN A 375 8.66 -0.57 30.04
CA GLN A 375 8.47 0.45 31.07
C GLN A 375 9.43 0.28 32.25
N ALA A 376 9.62 -0.94 32.76
CA ALA A 376 10.54 -1.20 33.85
C ALA A 376 11.99 -0.82 33.49
N THR A 377 12.40 -1.12 32.25
CA THR A 377 13.74 -0.76 31.73
C THR A 377 13.92 0.75 31.55
N ARG A 378 12.82 1.50 31.36
CA ARG A 378 12.85 2.98 31.34
C ARG A 378 12.88 3.56 32.75
N PHE A 379 12.14 2.97 33.69
CA PHE A 379 12.05 3.45 35.06
C PHE A 379 13.37 3.29 35.84
N ILE A 380 14.07 2.16 35.68
CA ILE A 380 15.40 1.97 36.27
C ILE A 380 16.43 1.79 35.15
N SER A 381 17.40 2.70 35.07
CA SER A 381 18.52 2.55 34.16
C SER A 381 19.56 1.62 34.78
N GLY A 382 20.18 0.76 33.97
CA GLY A 382 21.23 -0.16 34.45
C GLY A 382 22.37 0.57 35.17
N SER A 383 22.75 1.76 34.70
CA SER A 383 23.77 2.60 35.35
C SER A 383 23.33 3.09 36.72
N SER A 384 22.09 3.55 36.88
CA SER A 384 21.52 3.93 38.19
C SER A 384 21.43 2.72 39.13
N VAL A 385 21.07 1.55 38.57
CA VAL A 385 21.35 0.19 39.04
C VAL A 385 22.66 0.06 39.83
N PHE A 386 23.73 0.12 39.05
CA PHE A 386 25.09 -0.11 39.53
C PHE A 386 25.60 1.00 40.44
N GLU A 387 25.17 2.26 40.23
CA GLU A 387 25.47 3.38 41.13
C GLU A 387 24.83 3.21 42.51
N MET A 388 23.56 2.81 42.59
CA MET A 388 22.88 2.51 43.86
C MET A 388 23.53 1.32 44.59
N ILE A 389 23.98 0.30 43.85
CA ILE A 389 24.73 -0.83 44.41
C ILE A 389 26.10 -0.36 44.95
N ALA A 390 26.84 0.45 44.18
CA ALA A 390 28.14 0.98 44.58
C ALA A 390 28.05 1.93 45.77
N ALA A 391 26.95 2.69 45.90
CA ALA A 391 26.68 3.58 47.03
C ALA A 391 26.20 2.83 48.29
N GLY A 392 25.94 1.52 48.22
CA GLY A 392 25.38 0.75 49.34
C GLY A 392 23.90 1.05 49.63
N GLU A 393 23.22 1.79 48.74
CA GLU A 393 21.84 2.23 48.86
C GLU A 393 20.83 1.27 48.22
N ALA A 394 21.32 0.23 47.51
CA ALA A 394 20.49 -0.84 46.95
C ALA A 394 19.84 -1.69 48.07
N ARG A 395 18.79 -1.15 48.70
CA ARG A 395 17.84 -1.96 49.46
C ARG A 395 17.06 -2.79 48.46
N LEU A 396 17.51 -4.02 48.21
CA LEU A 396 16.66 -5.03 47.58
C LEU A 396 15.31 -5.02 48.32
N PRO A 397 14.17 -4.84 47.63
CA PRO A 397 12.88 -4.91 48.29
C PRO A 397 12.82 -6.26 49.00
N LYS A 398 12.57 -6.23 50.32
CA LYS A 398 12.26 -7.43 51.09
C LYS A 398 10.99 -8.01 50.47
N THR A 399 11.13 -8.93 49.53
CA THR A 399 10.01 -9.69 48.99
C THR A 399 9.24 -10.28 50.16
N PRO A 400 7.90 -10.15 50.22
CA PRO A 400 7.11 -11.02 51.08
C PRO A 400 7.51 -12.47 50.77
N PRO A 401 7.43 -13.42 51.72
CA PRO A 401 7.82 -14.80 51.47
C PRO A 401 6.87 -15.40 50.42
N TYR A 402 7.23 -15.25 49.15
CA TYR A 402 6.55 -15.90 48.03
C TYR A 402 6.83 -17.40 48.20
N ASN A 403 5.76 -18.17 48.38
CA ASN A 403 5.83 -19.60 48.61
C ASN A 403 6.49 -20.28 47.39
N LYS A 404 7.79 -20.59 47.52
CA LYS A 404 8.65 -21.21 46.49
C LYS A 404 8.08 -22.54 45.94
N GLN A 405 7.08 -23.12 46.60
CA GLN A 405 6.38 -24.32 46.12
C GLN A 405 5.54 -24.08 44.86
N THR A 406 4.97 -22.88 44.67
CA THR A 406 4.03 -22.63 43.56
C THR A 406 4.75 -22.53 42.21
N THR A 407 5.92 -21.87 42.16
CA THR A 407 6.73 -21.76 40.93
C THR A 407 7.38 -23.09 40.54
N LEU A 408 7.79 -23.90 41.53
CA LEU A 408 8.30 -25.25 41.25
C LEU A 408 7.18 -26.19 40.75
N GLN A 409 5.94 -26.08 41.23
CA GLN A 409 4.83 -26.89 40.72
C GLN A 409 4.45 -26.54 39.27
N ILE A 410 4.48 -25.26 38.88
CA ILE A 410 4.18 -24.85 37.49
C ILE A 410 5.25 -25.34 36.50
N THR A 411 6.53 -25.30 36.91
CA THR A 411 7.64 -25.78 36.07
C THR A 411 7.72 -27.31 35.98
N THR A 412 7.24 -28.02 37.01
CA THR A 412 7.24 -29.49 37.03
C THR A 412 6.06 -30.05 36.22
N ASN A 413 4.89 -29.39 36.24
CA ASN A 413 3.73 -29.79 35.42
C ASN A 413 3.94 -29.54 33.92
N GLN A 414 4.76 -28.56 33.51
CA GLN A 414 5.12 -28.38 32.10
C GLN A 414 6.08 -29.45 31.55
N LYS A 415 6.85 -30.13 32.41
CA LYS A 415 7.68 -31.25 31.99
C LYS A 415 6.93 -32.58 31.88
N GLN A 416 5.77 -32.73 32.53
CA GLN A 416 4.97 -33.96 32.45
C GLN A 416 3.95 -33.98 31.30
N ASN A 417 3.60 -32.84 30.70
CA ASN A 417 2.68 -32.76 29.55
C ASN A 417 3.37 -32.73 28.17
N ASN A 418 4.69 -32.90 28.11
CA ASN A 418 5.48 -32.96 26.87
C ASN A 418 6.08 -34.36 26.62
N HIS A 419 5.42 -35.41 27.09
CA HIS A 419 5.62 -36.78 26.65
C HIS A 419 4.32 -37.35 26.07
#